data_AF-A0A523V7X3-F1
#
_entry.id   AF-A0A523V7X3-F1
#
_cell.length_a   1.000
_cell.length_b   1.000
_cell.length_c   1.000
_cell.angle_alpha   90.00
_cell.angle_beta   90.00
_cell.angle_gamma   90.00
#
_symmetry.space_group_name_H-M   'P 1'
#
loop_
_entity.id
_entity.type
_entity.pdbx_description
1 polymer ?
#
loop_
_entity_poly.entity_id
_entity_poly.type
_entity_poly.pdbx_seq_one_letter_code
_entity_poly.pdbx_strand_id
1 'polypeptide(L)'
;MSKATAITEAELARIDTIVSEHSRQKWAMIPLLQKIQNEFGYIPPQSIPIIARSLGLFPSQVQGVISFYAQLYTQPRGRTVVRVCRGTACHVRGGKTILKLVKR
;
A
#
# COMPACT_ATOMS: atom_id res chain seq x y z
N MET A 1 10.99 10.88 -17.72
CA MET A 1 11.09 10.31 -16.36
C MET A 1 10.38 11.26 -15.39
N SER A 2 9.05 11.30 -15.45
CA SER A 2 8.27 12.47 -15.02
C SER A 2 7.45 12.20 -13.75
N LYS A 3 7.64 13.11 -12.79
CA LYS A 3 6.85 13.41 -11.58
C LYS A 3 6.97 12.44 -10.40
N ALA A 4 7.91 12.78 -9.51
CA ALA A 4 7.67 12.63 -8.08
C ALA A 4 6.36 13.37 -7.74
N THR A 5 5.30 12.62 -7.47
CA THR A 5 3.99 13.14 -7.10
C THR A 5 4.10 13.86 -5.76
N ALA A 6 4.17 15.18 -5.80
CA ALA A 6 3.99 16.01 -4.63
C ALA A 6 2.55 15.84 -4.15
N ILE A 7 2.37 15.28 -2.96
CA ILE A 7 1.08 15.25 -2.29
C ILE A 7 0.66 16.69 -2.02
N THR A 8 -0.59 17.02 -2.32
CA THR A 8 -1.18 18.31 -2.00
C THR A 8 -1.54 18.42 -0.53
N GLU A 9 -1.60 19.64 -0.01
CA GLU A 9 -1.93 19.90 1.40
C GLU A 9 -3.33 19.36 1.80
N ALA A 10 -4.25 19.32 0.83
CA ALA A 10 -5.57 18.71 1.01
C ALA A 10 -5.52 17.18 1.21
N GLU A 11 -4.62 16.48 0.49
CA GLU A 11 -4.45 15.04 0.62
C GLU A 11 -3.76 14.67 1.94
N LEU A 12 -2.86 15.51 2.43
CA LEU A 12 -2.28 15.40 3.78
C LEU A 12 -3.35 15.52 4.87
N ALA A 13 -4.25 16.51 4.77
CA ALA A 13 -5.37 16.65 5.70
C ALA A 13 -6.33 15.44 5.66
N ARG A 14 -6.51 14.82 4.49
CA ARG A 14 -7.27 13.57 4.36
C ARG A 14 -6.59 12.41 5.06
N ILE A 15 -5.26 12.27 4.92
CA ILE A 15 -4.49 11.25 5.64
C ILE A 15 -4.65 11.44 7.15
N ASP A 16 -4.53 12.67 7.67
CA ASP A 16 -4.72 12.96 9.09
C ASP A 16 -6.13 12.55 9.58
N THR A 17 -7.16 12.82 8.78
CA THR A 17 -8.53 12.40 9.08
C THR A 17 -8.63 10.88 9.18
N ILE A 18 -8.13 10.14 8.18
CA ILE A 18 -8.13 8.68 8.15
C ILE A 18 -7.38 8.08 9.36
N VAL A 19 -6.24 8.67 9.71
CA VAL A 19 -5.39 8.26 10.82
C VAL A 19 -6.12 8.49 12.15
N SER A 20 -6.78 9.64 12.33
CA SER A 20 -7.55 9.95 13.54
C SER A 20 -8.70 8.97 13.80
N GLU A 21 -9.39 8.52 12.74
CA GLU A 21 -10.46 7.51 12.83
C GLU A 21 -9.95 6.17 13.36
N HIS A 22 -8.70 5.81 13.05
CA HIS A 22 -8.09 4.52 13.40
C HIS A 22 -7.22 4.57 14.65
N SER A 23 -6.89 5.77 15.16
CA SER A 23 -5.99 5.99 16.31
C SER A 23 -6.40 5.24 17.59
N ARG A 24 -7.69 4.95 17.79
CA ARG A 24 -8.19 4.25 18.98
C ARG A 24 -8.05 2.72 18.91
N GLN A 25 -7.64 2.18 17.77
CA GLN A 25 -7.49 0.74 17.57
C GLN A 25 -6.02 0.32 17.71
N LYS A 26 -5.68 -0.34 18.82
CA LYS A 26 -4.31 -0.80 19.16
C LYS A 26 -3.60 -1.64 18.07
N TRP A 27 -4.33 -2.22 17.13
CA TRP A 27 -3.80 -3.16 16.12
C TRP A 27 -4.12 -2.76 14.67
N ALA A 28 -4.47 -1.50 14.42
CA ALA A 28 -5.01 -1.07 13.12
C ALA A 28 -3.98 -0.67 12.06
N MET A 29 -2.68 -0.93 12.23
CA MET A 29 -1.68 -0.42 11.28
C MET A 29 -1.85 -0.97 9.85
N ILE A 30 -2.12 -2.27 9.68
CA ILE A 30 -2.36 -2.85 8.35
C ILE A 30 -3.67 -2.33 7.75
N PRO A 31 -4.83 -2.39 8.45
CA PRO A 31 -6.07 -1.79 7.96
C PRO A 31 -5.93 -0.31 7.59
N LEU A 32 -5.20 0.47 8.38
CA LEU A 32 -4.93 1.89 8.14
C LEU A 32 -4.15 2.09 6.84
N LEU A 33 -3.03 1.36 6.67
CA LEU A 33 -2.22 1.43 5.46
C LEU A 33 -3.02 0.98 4.21
N GLN A 34 -3.88 -0.03 4.36
CA GLN A 34 -4.78 -0.47 3.28
C GLN A 34 -5.81 0.61 2.93
N LYS A 35 -6.40 1.30 3.92
CA LYS A 35 -7.36 2.38 3.69
C LYS A 35 -6.73 3.55 2.95
N ILE A 36 -5.53 3.97 3.37
CA ILE A 36 -4.76 5.01 2.66
C ILE A 36 -4.47 4.55 1.23
N GLN A 37 -3.97 3.33 1.04
CA GLN A 37 -3.70 2.82 -0.31
C GLN A 37 -4.95 2.72 -1.20
N ASN A 38 -6.11 2.40 -0.64
CA ASN A 38 -7.36 2.33 -1.40
C ASN A 38 -7.85 3.71 -1.84
N GLU A 39 -7.60 4.75 -1.02
CA GLU A 39 -8.01 6.12 -1.31
C GLU A 39 -7.08 6.80 -2.33
N PHE A 40 -5.76 6.60 -2.20
CA PHE A 40 -4.75 7.25 -3.06
C PHE A 40 -4.21 6.35 -4.19
N GLY A 41 -4.52 5.06 -4.17
CA GLY A 41 -3.95 4.06 -5.09
C GLY A 41 -2.53 3.61 -4.78
N TYR A 42 -1.85 4.25 -3.82
CA TYR A 42 -0.53 3.90 -3.28
C TYR A 42 -0.39 4.50 -1.87
N ILE A 43 0.68 4.17 -1.15
CA ILE A 43 0.98 4.76 0.16
C ILE A 43 2.03 5.86 -0.02
N PRO A 44 1.67 7.13 0.12
CA PRO A 44 2.62 8.20 -0.09
C PRO A 44 3.72 8.20 1.00
N PRO A 45 5.01 8.39 0.68
CA PRO A 45 6.08 8.38 1.67
C PRO A 45 5.90 9.39 2.82
N GLN A 46 5.28 10.53 2.54
CA GLN A 46 5.00 11.59 3.52
C GLN A 46 3.93 11.17 4.54
N SER A 47 3.12 10.14 4.28
CA SER A 47 2.14 9.61 5.24
C SER A 47 2.80 8.81 6.36
N ILE A 48 3.99 8.25 6.14
CA ILE A 48 4.72 7.41 7.09
C ILE A 48 4.96 8.12 8.44
N PRO A 49 5.57 9.33 8.49
CA PRO A 49 5.80 10.02 9.76
C PRO A 49 4.51 10.39 10.49
N ILE A 50 3.42 10.64 9.76
CA ILE A 50 2.10 10.96 10.33
C ILE A 50 1.51 9.74 11.04
N ILE A 51 1.51 8.60 10.34
CA ILE A 51 1.04 7.31 10.87
C ILE A 51 1.87 6.91 12.09
N ALA A 52 3.19 7.02 11.99
CA ALA A 52 4.12 6.71 13.07
C ALA A 52 3.83 7.54 14.33
N ARG A 53 3.65 8.85 14.17
CA ARG A 53 3.30 9.76 15.28
C ARG A 53 1.96 9.41 15.93
N SER A 54 0.94 9.13 15.13
CA SER A 54 -0.40 8.81 15.66
C SER A 54 -0.45 7.46 16.37
N LEU A 55 0.38 6.49 15.97
CA LEU A 55 0.42 5.17 16.58
C LEU A 55 1.46 5.06 17.70
N GLY A 56 2.25 6.11 17.95
CA GLY A 56 3.36 6.08 18.92
C GLY A 56 4.49 5.12 18.51
N LEU A 57 4.71 4.94 17.21
CA LEU A 57 5.71 4.04 16.64
C LEU A 57 6.84 4.82 15.96
N PHE A 58 7.95 4.15 15.69
CA PHE A 58 9.02 4.72 14.88
C PHE A 58 8.65 4.65 13.38
N PRO A 59 9.03 5.66 12.56
CA PRO A 59 8.84 5.60 11.11
C PRO A 59 9.44 4.35 10.45
N SER A 60 10.54 3.84 11.00
CA SER A 60 11.20 2.62 10.54
C SER A 60 10.32 1.37 10.70
N GLN A 61 9.50 1.29 11.76
CA GLN A 61 8.59 0.18 11.98
C GLN A 61 7.44 0.19 10.96
N VAL A 62 6.90 1.38 10.66
CA VAL A 62 5.88 1.56 9.62
C VAL A 62 6.45 1.18 8.26
N GLN A 63 7.64 1.70 7.92
CA GLN A 63 8.33 1.36 6.68
C GLN A 63 8.64 -0.13 6.57
N GLY A 64 9.03 -0.78 7.68
CA GLY A 64 9.28 -2.21 7.74
C GLY A 64 8.04 -3.05 7.42
N VAL A 65 6.86 -2.62 7.87
CA VAL A 65 5.61 -3.32 7.52
C VAL A 65 5.20 -3.07 6.08
N ILE A 66 5.38 -1.85 5.56
CA ILE A 66 5.12 -1.55 4.15
C ILE A 66 6.00 -2.41 3.24
N SER A 67 7.28 -2.61 3.59
CA SER A 67 8.17 -3.45 2.79
C SER A 67 7.93 -4.95 2.96
N PHE A 68 7.41 -5.38 4.12
CA PHE A 68 7.12 -6.78 4.40
C PHE A 68 5.93 -7.32 3.59
N TYR A 69 4.84 -6.56 3.47
CA TYR A 69 3.65 -7.00 2.76
C TYR A 69 3.67 -6.61 1.28
N ALA A 70 3.78 -7.59 0.38
CA ALA A 70 3.77 -7.37 -1.08
C ALA A 70 2.50 -6.69 -1.64
N GLN A 71 1.43 -6.62 -0.85
CA GLN A 71 0.20 -5.93 -1.18
C GLN A 71 0.27 -4.42 -0.95
N LEU A 72 1.24 -3.94 -0.18
CA LEU A 72 1.46 -2.53 0.11
C LEU A 72 2.56 -1.99 -0.82
N TYR A 73 2.37 -0.77 -1.33
CA TYR A 73 3.32 -0.16 -2.25
C TYR A 73 3.37 1.35 -2.09
N THR A 74 4.59 1.89 -2.10
CA THR A 74 4.86 3.33 -1.94
C THR A 74 4.90 4.10 -3.26
N GLN A 75 4.75 3.39 -4.38
CA GLN A 75 4.81 3.96 -5.71
C GLN A 75 3.47 3.77 -6.42
N PRO A 76 3.05 4.74 -7.24
CA PRO A 76 1.84 4.63 -8.03
C PRO A 76 1.94 3.43 -8.98
N ARG A 77 0.87 2.64 -9.02
CA ARG A 77 0.72 1.51 -9.96
C ARG A 77 -0.37 1.82 -10.97
N GLY A 78 -0.40 1.06 -12.06
CA GLY A 78 -1.48 1.17 -13.05
C GLY A 78 -2.85 0.94 -12.42
N ARG A 79 -3.89 1.52 -13.03
CA ARG A 79 -5.30 1.43 -12.57
C ARG A 79 -5.77 -0.01 -12.33
N THR A 80 -5.28 -0.95 -13.14
CA THR A 80 -5.62 -2.37 -13.06
C THR A 80 -4.37 -3.18 -12.73
N VAL A 81 -4.34 -3.79 -11.55
CA VAL A 81 -3.24 -4.68 -11.13
C VAL A 81 -3.64 -6.13 -11.37
N VAL A 82 -3.08 -6.77 -12.40
CA VAL A 82 -3.31 -8.19 -12.68
C VAL A 82 -2.29 -9.04 -11.92
N ARG A 83 -2.76 -9.99 -11.10
CA ARG A 83 -1.91 -10.91 -10.33
C ARG A 83 -2.16 -12.34 -10.79
N VAL A 84 -1.10 -13.05 -11.15
CA VAL A 84 -1.18 -14.47 -11.56
C VAL A 84 -0.54 -15.34 -10.48
N CYS A 85 -1.31 -16.28 -9.94
CA CYS A 85 -0.85 -17.24 -8.95
C CYS A 85 0.29 -18.11 -9.51
N ARG A 86 1.38 -18.23 -8.74
CA ARG A 86 2.53 -19.11 -9.03
C ARG A 86 2.79 -20.14 -7.94
N GLY A 87 1.84 -20.37 -7.04
CA GLY A 87 1.91 -21.46 -6.06
C GLY A 87 1.92 -22.83 -6.73
N THR A 88 2.29 -23.87 -5.98
CA THR A 88 2.44 -25.25 -6.49
C THR A 88 1.17 -25.76 -7.18
N ALA A 89 -0.01 -25.54 -6.58
CA ALA A 89 -1.29 -25.90 -7.17
C ALA A 89 -1.56 -25.21 -8.52
N CYS A 90 -1.24 -23.91 -8.63
CA CYS A 90 -1.37 -23.15 -9.87
C CYS A 90 -0.31 -23.57 -10.90
N HIS A 91 0.87 -23.98 -10.45
CA HIS A 91 1.97 -24.43 -11.32
C HIS A 91 1.56 -25.67 -12.12
N VAL A 92 0.95 -26.67 -11.47
CA VAL A 92 0.52 -27.91 -12.12
C VAL A 92 -0.72 -27.73 -13.00
N ARG A 93 -1.61 -26.77 -12.66
CA ARG A 93 -2.84 -26.48 -13.44
C ARG A 93 -2.63 -25.50 -14.60
N GLY A 94 -1.38 -25.17 -14.96
CA GLY A 94 -1.10 -24.32 -16.12
C GLY A 94 -1.05 -22.81 -15.85
N GLY A 95 -0.75 -22.38 -14.62
CA GLY A 95 -0.58 -20.97 -14.27
C GLY A 95 0.49 -20.23 -15.09
N LYS A 96 1.51 -20.95 -15.58
CA LYS A 96 2.50 -20.41 -16.53
C LYS A 96 1.85 -19.99 -17.86
N THR A 97 0.84 -20.72 -18.34
CA THR A 97 0.11 -20.42 -19.58
C THR A 97 -0.71 -19.15 -19.41
N ILE A 98 -1.45 -19.02 -18.29
CA ILE A 98 -2.21 -17.80 -17.96
C ILE A 98 -1.29 -16.58 -17.94
N LEU A 99 -0.12 -16.69 -17.31
CA LEU A 99 0.85 -15.59 -17.28
C LEU A 99 1.32 -15.19 -18.69
N LYS A 100 1.54 -16.14 -19.59
CA LYS A 100 1.93 -15.83 -20.99
C LYS A 100 0.82 -15.08 -21.72
N LEU A 101 -0.44 -15.48 -21.51
CA LEU A 101 -1.59 -14.84 -22.15
C LEU A 101 -1.81 -13.41 -21.66
N VAL A 102 -1.70 -13.17 -20.35
CA VAL A 102 -1.90 -11.85 -19.74
C VAL A 102 -0.78 -10.84 -20.10
N LYS A 103 0.42 -11.33 -20.44
CA LYS A 103 1.54 -10.48 -20.84
C LYS A 103 1.48 -10.04 -22.32
N ARG A 104 0.56 -10.61 -23.08
CA ARG A 104 0.43 -10.39 -24.52
C ARG A 104 -0.53 -9.23 -24.78
#